data_AF-A0A6I9P822-F1
#
_entry.id   AF-A0A6I9P822-F1
#
_cell.length_a   1.000
_cell.length_b   1.000
_cell.length_c   1.000
_cell.angle_alpha   90.00
_cell.angle_beta   90.00
_cell.angle_gamma   90.00
#
_symmetry.space_group_name_H-M   'P 1'
#
loop_
_entity.id
_entity.type
_entity.pdbx_description
1 polymer ?
#
loop_
_entity_poly.entity_id
_entity_poly.type
_entity_poly.pdbx_seq_one_letter_code
_entity_poly.pdbx_strand_id
1 'polypeptide(L)'
;MYCSSGLISGCGLLSLVKTDRRTALTRTTCYSQGSAALEECSVRSTSPSLLTAAGGGQRVLTRLDEGSGCTGPERVLNLWREEGIKNSRDILQTLDFSLEERLSLVDLTLALDNELLVSGNGIHQAALISYKNEIQHLQVQVEQACRQRDKMKADLEQAEQRNLQLVGEVDERHACMETLNHSRIRPSTHSNSPVIDPQLTCI
;
A
#
# COMPACT_ATOMS: atom_id res chain seq x y z
N MET A 1 -21.76 51.73 22.41
CA MET A 1 -23.07 51.19 22.84
C MET A 1 -23.93 51.13 21.59
N TYR A 2 -24.33 50.01 20.98
CA TYR A 2 -24.52 48.62 21.39
C TYR A 2 -24.10 47.66 20.25
N CYS A 3 -23.69 46.45 20.64
CA CYS A 3 -23.55 45.26 19.80
C CYS A 3 -24.90 44.54 19.64
N SER A 4 -25.07 43.77 18.55
CA SER A 4 -25.72 42.42 18.45
C SER A 4 -25.87 42.06 16.97
N SER A 5 -25.11 41.12 16.40
CA SER A 5 -25.24 39.64 16.43
C SER A 5 -26.38 39.08 15.57
N GLY A 6 -26.03 38.21 14.60
CA GLY A 6 -26.99 37.35 13.88
C GLY A 6 -26.40 36.58 12.69
N LEU A 7 -25.80 35.41 12.96
CA LEU A 7 -25.38 34.36 12.01
C LEU A 7 -26.54 33.40 11.70
N ILE A 8 -26.76 33.01 10.43
CA ILE A 8 -27.32 31.71 9.98
C ILE A 8 -26.83 31.51 8.52
N SER A 9 -25.75 30.77 8.20
CA SER A 9 -25.59 29.31 8.07
C SER A 9 -26.68 28.61 7.25
N GLY A 10 -26.40 28.33 5.97
CA GLY A 10 -27.27 27.53 5.10
C GLY A 10 -26.48 26.88 3.97
N CYS A 11 -25.92 25.70 4.25
CA CYS A 11 -25.29 24.82 3.27
C CYS A 11 -26.28 24.39 2.18
N GLY A 12 -25.95 24.68 0.92
CA GLY A 12 -26.64 24.11 -0.24
C GLY A 12 -26.28 22.64 -0.39
N LEU A 13 -27.21 21.75 -0.02
CA LEU A 13 -27.10 20.31 -0.24
C LEU A 13 -27.35 19.99 -1.71
N LEU A 14 -26.38 19.30 -2.31
CA LEU A 14 -26.47 18.65 -3.61
C LEU A 14 -27.62 17.63 -3.61
N SER A 15 -28.58 17.82 -4.52
CA SER A 15 -29.64 16.86 -4.80
C SER A 15 -29.08 15.71 -5.64
N LEU A 16 -28.68 14.60 -4.99
CA LEU A 16 -28.44 13.34 -5.67
C LEU A 16 -29.79 12.65 -5.90
N VAL A 17 -30.16 12.54 -7.18
CA VAL A 17 -31.38 11.88 -7.67
C VAL A 17 -31.40 10.42 -7.21
N LYS A 18 -32.41 10.06 -6.42
CA LYS A 18 -32.77 8.67 -6.09
C LYS A 18 -33.47 8.04 -7.29
N THR A 19 -32.85 7.02 -7.88
CA THR A 19 -33.52 6.08 -8.79
C THR A 19 -33.97 4.86 -7.98
N ASP A 20 -35.28 4.76 -7.72
CA ASP A 20 -35.94 3.57 -7.17
C ASP A 20 -36.45 2.69 -8.33
N ARG A 21 -36.19 1.38 -8.24
CA ARG A 21 -36.95 0.36 -8.97
C ARG A 21 -37.01 -0.94 -8.17
N ARG A 22 -38.08 -1.09 -7.36
CA ARG A 22 -38.70 -2.35 -6.89
C ARG A 22 -38.77 -3.39 -8.03
N THR A 23 -38.75 -4.73 -7.82
CA THR A 23 -39.72 -5.51 -7.01
C THR A 23 -39.30 -7.00 -6.91
N ALA A 24 -39.61 -7.63 -5.75
CA ALA A 24 -40.08 -9.03 -5.52
C ALA A 24 -39.15 -10.23 -5.86
N LEU A 25 -39.05 -11.37 -5.16
CA LEU A 25 -39.65 -12.04 -3.98
C LEU A 25 -38.49 -12.93 -3.42
N THR A 26 -38.38 -13.31 -2.14
CA THR A 26 -39.14 -14.41 -1.52
C THR A 26 -38.75 -14.47 -0.03
N ARG A 27 -39.77 -14.60 0.83
CA ARG A 27 -39.71 -14.83 2.28
C ARG A 27 -39.10 -16.19 2.61
N THR A 28 -38.23 -16.23 3.61
CA THR A 28 -38.23 -17.27 4.65
C THR A 28 -37.85 -16.64 5.99
N THR A 29 -38.71 -16.81 6.99
CA THR A 29 -38.56 -16.26 8.35
C THR A 29 -38.16 -17.39 9.29
N CYS A 30 -37.11 -17.21 10.09
CA CYS A 30 -36.91 -17.93 11.35
C CYS A 30 -36.48 -16.93 12.42
N TYR A 31 -37.26 -16.88 13.50
CA TYR A 31 -37.06 -16.04 14.68
C TYR A 31 -35.90 -16.55 15.53
N SER A 32 -35.03 -15.67 15.98
CA SER A 32 -34.47 -15.74 17.34
C SER A 32 -34.17 -14.34 17.84
N GLN A 33 -34.73 -14.08 19.00
CA GLN A 33 -34.76 -12.82 19.71
C GLN A 33 -33.44 -12.66 20.49
N GLY A 34 -32.73 -11.57 20.21
CA GLY A 34 -31.51 -11.19 20.93
C GLY A 34 -31.43 -9.67 20.99
N SER A 35 -31.93 -9.10 22.08
CA SER A 35 -31.78 -7.69 22.42
C SER A 35 -30.31 -7.41 22.76
N ALA A 36 -29.60 -6.70 21.89
CA ALA A 36 -28.39 -5.99 22.25
C ALA A 36 -28.32 -4.72 21.41
N ALA A 37 -28.16 -3.61 22.11
CA ALA A 37 -28.15 -2.26 21.60
C ALA A 37 -27.25 -2.11 20.37
N LEU A 38 -27.75 -1.39 19.38
CA LEU A 38 -26.93 -0.66 18.43
C LEU A 38 -26.05 0.31 19.23
N GLU A 39 -24.88 -0.16 19.68
CA GLU A 39 -23.72 0.72 19.77
C GLU A 39 -23.33 1.04 18.33
N GLU A 40 -23.98 2.08 17.83
CA GLU A 40 -23.39 2.99 16.87
C GLU A 40 -22.02 3.39 17.45
N CYS A 41 -20.97 2.68 17.06
CA CYS A 41 -19.60 3.10 17.34
C CYS A 41 -19.39 4.34 16.49
N SER A 42 -19.89 5.46 17.02
CA SER A 42 -19.52 6.81 16.64
C SER A 42 -18.01 6.84 16.81
N VAL A 43 -17.29 6.55 15.73
CA VAL A 43 -15.86 6.79 15.65
C VAL A 43 -15.75 8.30 15.74
N ARG A 44 -15.63 8.73 16.99
CA ARG A 44 -15.36 10.09 17.42
C ARG A 44 -14.26 10.58 16.51
N SER A 45 -14.64 11.46 15.58
CA SER A 45 -13.69 12.31 14.88
C SER A 45 -13.07 13.17 15.97
N THR A 46 -12.04 12.62 16.63
CA THR A 46 -11.15 13.38 17.46
C THR A 46 -10.35 14.20 16.46
N SER A 47 -10.79 15.44 16.25
CA SER A 47 -10.00 16.49 15.65
C SER A 47 -8.56 16.34 16.17
N PRO A 48 -7.57 16.02 15.32
CA PRO A 48 -6.21 16.01 15.79
C PRO A 48 -5.86 17.46 16.09
N SER A 49 -5.61 17.73 17.36
CA SER A 49 -5.15 19.02 17.87
C SER A 49 -4.01 19.52 16.99
N LEU A 50 -4.24 20.65 16.33
CA LEU A 50 -3.49 21.09 15.14
C LEU A 50 -2.00 21.41 15.37
N LEU A 51 -1.46 21.40 16.60
CA LEU A 51 -0.08 21.84 16.84
C LEU A 51 0.73 21.01 17.85
N THR A 52 0.30 19.80 18.24
CA THR A 52 1.10 18.98 19.16
C THR A 52 0.85 17.49 19.01
N ALA A 53 1.23 16.92 17.88
CA ALA A 53 1.55 15.49 17.80
C ALA A 53 3.07 15.36 17.73
N ALA A 54 3.62 14.90 18.86
CA ALA A 54 5.02 14.88 19.24
C ALA A 54 5.98 14.26 18.21
N GLY A 55 7.14 14.89 18.09
CA GLY A 55 8.43 14.19 17.95
C GLY A 55 8.86 13.74 16.55
N GLY A 56 7.98 13.82 15.55
CA GLY A 56 8.31 13.49 14.16
C GLY A 56 7.76 14.54 13.22
N GLY A 57 8.34 15.76 13.25
CA GLY A 57 8.13 16.69 12.14
C GLY A 57 8.45 15.94 10.85
N GLN A 58 7.52 15.94 9.90
CA GLN A 58 7.77 15.42 8.56
C GLN A 58 9.09 16.07 8.12
N ARG A 59 10.16 15.28 7.94
CA ARG A 59 11.43 15.84 7.48
C ARG A 59 11.20 16.31 6.05
N VAL A 60 10.93 17.60 5.90
CA VAL A 60 10.95 18.25 4.60
C VAL A 60 12.42 18.26 4.17
N LEU A 61 12.68 18.20 2.86
CA LEU A 61 14.04 18.21 2.30
C LEU A 61 14.85 16.92 2.48
N THR A 62 14.24 15.77 2.81
CA THR A 62 14.95 14.46 2.82
C THR A 62 15.59 14.09 1.48
N ARG A 63 15.06 14.60 0.36
CA ARG A 63 15.68 14.45 -0.97
C ARG A 63 17.08 15.10 -1.05
N LEU A 64 17.36 16.07 -0.19
CA LEU A 64 18.67 16.72 -0.09
C LEU A 64 19.59 16.03 0.93
N ASP A 65 19.06 15.12 1.75
CA ASP A 65 19.81 14.43 2.78
C ASP A 65 20.60 13.25 2.20
N GLU A 66 21.92 13.32 2.29
CA GLU A 66 22.83 12.22 1.96
C GLU A 66 23.00 11.23 3.14
N GLY A 67 22.13 11.32 4.16
CA GLY A 67 22.13 10.49 5.36
C GLY A 67 22.82 11.13 6.57
N SER A 68 23.28 12.38 6.46
CA SER A 68 23.95 13.09 7.56
C SER A 68 23.06 14.10 8.28
N GLY A 69 21.84 14.36 7.78
CA GLY A 69 20.97 15.44 8.26
C GLY A 69 21.38 16.85 7.80
N CYS A 70 22.41 16.96 6.94
CA CYS A 70 22.90 18.23 6.42
C CYS A 70 23.13 18.14 4.90
N THR A 71 23.11 19.28 4.21
CA THR A 71 23.38 19.38 2.77
C THR A 71 24.30 20.56 2.46
N GLY A 72 24.99 20.50 1.32
CA GLY A 72 25.67 21.68 0.79
C GLY A 72 24.67 22.73 0.28
N PRO A 73 24.98 24.04 0.41
CA PRO A 73 24.07 25.13 0.02
C PRO A 73 23.75 25.10 -1.48
N GLU A 74 24.72 24.76 -2.33
CA GLU A 74 24.53 24.64 -3.78
C GLU A 74 23.41 23.65 -4.15
N ARG A 75 23.22 22.55 -3.40
CA ARG A 75 22.13 21.61 -3.65
C ARG A 75 20.76 22.20 -3.34
N VAL A 76 20.65 22.98 -2.27
CA VAL A 76 19.41 23.71 -1.94
C VAL A 76 19.13 24.75 -3.01
N LEU A 77 20.13 25.55 -3.39
CA LEU A 77 20.02 26.58 -4.41
C LEU A 77 19.58 26.02 -5.77
N ASN A 78 20.15 24.89 -6.17
CA ASN A 78 19.79 24.21 -7.42
C ASN A 78 18.37 23.65 -7.37
N LEU A 79 18.01 22.95 -6.29
CA LEU A 79 16.64 22.45 -6.10
C LEU A 79 15.63 23.60 -6.21
N TRP A 80 15.82 24.67 -5.45
CA TRP A 80 14.89 25.80 -5.46
C TRP A 80 14.81 26.48 -6.82
N ARG A 81 15.93 26.58 -7.55
CA ARG A 81 15.94 27.13 -8.91
C ARG A 81 15.19 26.25 -9.91
N GLU A 82 15.35 24.92 -9.82
CA GLU A 82 14.60 23.95 -10.63
C GLU A 82 13.09 24.07 -10.37
N GLU A 83 12.71 24.33 -9.12
CA GLU A 83 11.31 24.61 -8.72
C GLU A 83 10.87 26.07 -9.01
N GLY A 84 11.70 26.85 -9.72
CA GLY A 84 11.36 28.19 -10.22
C GLY A 84 11.68 29.36 -9.27
N ILE A 85 12.29 29.11 -8.11
CA ILE A 85 12.69 30.14 -7.14
C ILE A 85 14.03 30.75 -7.57
N LYS A 86 13.96 31.93 -8.19
CA LYS A 86 15.14 32.62 -8.77
C LYS A 86 16.02 33.33 -7.74
N ASN A 87 15.43 33.78 -6.63
CA ASN A 87 16.07 34.49 -5.52
C ASN A 87 16.48 33.54 -4.38
N SER A 88 16.82 32.29 -4.71
CA SER A 88 17.14 31.25 -3.72
C SER A 88 18.30 31.61 -2.79
N ARG A 89 19.30 32.33 -3.31
CA ARG A 89 20.44 32.84 -2.53
C ARG A 89 20.02 33.86 -1.48
N ASP A 90 19.22 34.83 -1.89
CA ASP A 90 18.75 35.91 -1.02
C ASP A 90 17.87 35.36 0.10
N ILE A 91 17.05 34.35 -0.20
CA ILE A 91 16.21 33.66 0.79
C ILE A 91 17.07 32.99 1.85
N LEU A 92 18.09 32.21 1.47
CA LEU A 92 18.97 31.56 2.46
C LEU A 92 19.68 32.57 3.36
N GLN A 93 20.14 33.69 2.79
CA GLN A 93 20.78 34.74 3.56
C GLN A 93 19.79 35.47 4.49
N THR A 94 18.54 35.66 4.05
CA THR A 94 17.48 36.25 4.88
C THR A 94 17.10 35.34 6.05
N LEU A 95 17.23 34.03 5.87
CA LEU A 95 17.05 33.01 6.90
C LEU A 95 18.31 32.79 7.77
N ASP A 96 19.31 33.67 7.66
CA ASP A 96 20.58 33.63 8.39
C ASP A 96 21.44 32.36 8.16
N PHE A 97 21.35 31.76 6.96
CA PHE A 97 22.20 30.63 6.57
C PHE A 97 23.44 31.08 5.77
N SER A 98 24.61 30.54 6.14
CA SER A 98 25.86 30.69 5.39
C SER A 98 25.84 29.86 4.11
N LEU A 99 26.49 30.37 3.05
CA LEU A 99 26.62 29.68 1.76
C LEU A 99 27.98 28.98 1.61
N GLU A 100 28.81 29.07 2.64
CA GLU A 100 30.15 28.50 2.70
C GLU A 100 30.14 27.17 3.46
N GLU A 101 29.28 27.05 4.47
CA GLU A 101 29.16 25.89 5.34
C GLU A 101 28.00 24.96 4.94
N ARG A 102 27.98 23.75 5.52
CA ARG A 102 26.88 22.80 5.32
C ARG A 102 25.65 23.25 6.10
N LEU A 103 24.48 23.16 5.46
CA LEU A 103 23.20 23.52 6.03
C LEU A 103 22.57 22.34 6.76
N SER A 104 22.18 22.54 8.01
CA SER A 104 21.34 21.60 8.75
C SER A 104 19.93 21.61 8.15
N LEU A 105 19.45 20.44 7.72
CA LEU A 105 18.12 20.32 7.11
C LEU A 105 17.00 20.52 8.14
N VAL A 106 17.26 20.19 9.40
CA VAL A 106 16.33 20.41 10.51
C VAL A 106 16.17 21.91 10.74
N ASP A 107 17.28 22.65 10.83
CA ASP A 107 17.24 24.09 11.09
C ASP A 107 16.68 24.85 9.90
N LEU A 108 17.02 24.45 8.67
CA LEU A 108 16.44 25.03 7.46
C LEU A 108 14.92 24.81 7.38
N THR A 109 14.45 23.61 7.74
CA THR A 109 13.00 23.33 7.79
C THR A 109 12.32 24.21 8.85
N LEU A 110 12.92 24.33 10.04
CA LEU A 110 12.38 25.17 11.10
C LEU A 110 12.33 26.66 10.72
N ALA A 111 13.37 27.17 10.06
CA ALA A 111 13.41 28.56 9.61
C ALA A 111 12.30 28.85 8.57
N LEU A 112 12.09 27.93 7.62
CA LEU A 112 11.01 28.05 6.63
C LEU A 112 9.62 27.97 7.26
N ASP A 113 9.42 27.04 8.21
CA ASP A 113 8.17 26.91 8.95
C ASP A 113 7.87 28.19 9.75
N ASN A 114 8.89 28.76 10.40
CA ASN A 114 8.75 29.99 11.16
C ASN A 114 8.36 31.17 10.27
N GLU A 115 8.97 31.37 9.11
CA GLU A 115 8.58 32.42 8.17
C GLU A 115 7.11 32.28 7.73
N LEU A 116 6.67 31.04 7.46
CA LEU A 116 5.28 30.78 7.08
C LEU A 116 4.30 31.06 8.22
N LEU A 117 4.66 30.72 9.46
CA LEU A 117 3.84 30.97 10.65
C LEU A 117 3.80 32.46 11.04
N VAL A 118 4.93 33.15 10.96
CA VAL A 118 5.09 34.57 11.31
C VAL A 118 4.43 35.49 10.28
N SER A 119 4.31 35.05 9.01
CA SER A 119 3.66 35.85 7.95
C SER A 119 2.21 36.27 8.24
N GLY A 120 1.53 35.60 9.20
CA GLY A 120 0.16 35.93 9.62
C GLY A 120 -0.91 35.73 8.54
N ASN A 121 -0.55 35.19 7.38
CA ASN A 121 -1.48 35.00 6.27
C ASN A 121 -2.22 33.66 6.42
N GLY A 122 -3.47 33.72 6.89
CA GLY A 122 -4.32 32.55 7.08
C GLY A 122 -4.55 31.70 5.81
N ILE A 123 -4.41 32.29 4.62
CA ILE A 123 -4.52 31.55 3.35
C ILE A 123 -3.30 30.64 3.17
N HIS A 124 -2.08 31.15 3.40
CA HIS A 124 -0.86 30.34 3.31
C HIS A 124 -0.87 29.20 4.34
N GLN A 125 -1.35 29.48 5.56
CA GLN A 125 -1.48 28.46 6.60
C GLN A 125 -2.47 27.37 6.22
N ALA A 126 -3.65 27.74 5.68
CA ALA A 126 -4.64 26.78 5.22
C ALA A 126 -4.09 25.91 4.08
N ALA A 127 -3.37 26.49 3.12
CA ALA A 127 -2.74 25.74 2.04
C ALA A 127 -1.68 24.75 2.56
N LEU A 128 -0.79 25.20 3.45
CA LEU A 128 0.25 24.36 4.05
C LEU A 128 -0.34 23.18 4.83
N ILE A 129 -1.33 23.44 5.69
CA ILE A 129 -2.02 22.40 6.47
C ILE A 129 -2.71 21.41 5.54
N SER A 130 -3.37 21.89 4.48
CA SER A 130 -4.06 21.04 3.51
C SER A 130 -3.08 20.11 2.80
N TYR A 131 -1.96 20.63 2.30
CA TYR A 131 -0.94 19.81 1.65
C TYR A 131 -0.27 18.82 2.62
N LYS A 132 0.03 19.24 3.85
CA LYS A 132 0.59 18.35 4.87
C LYS A 132 -0.35 17.18 5.17
N ASN A 133 -1.63 17.47 5.36
CA ASN A 133 -2.64 16.45 5.62
C ASN A 133 -2.79 15.48 4.43
N GLU A 134 -2.81 16.01 3.20
CA GLU A 134 -2.90 15.18 1.99
C GLU A 134 -1.68 14.26 1.83
N ILE A 135 -0.47 14.78 2.04
CA ILE A 135 0.76 13.97 1.98
C ILE A 135 0.71 12.83 3.01
N GLN A 136 0.30 13.12 4.25
CA GLN A 136 0.17 12.10 5.29
C GLN A 136 -0.88 11.05 4.93
N HIS A 137 -2.03 11.47 4.40
CA HIS A 137 -3.06 10.56 3.93
C HIS A 137 -2.55 9.64 2.82
N LEU A 138 -1.87 10.20 1.81
CA LEU A 138 -1.28 9.44 0.70
C LEU A 138 -0.20 8.46 1.18
N GLN A 139 0.62 8.82 2.17
CA GLN A 139 1.61 7.90 2.76
C GLN A 139 0.96 6.67 3.40
N VAL A 140 -0.14 6.87 4.14
CA VAL A 140 -0.91 5.75 4.72
C VAL A 140 -1.51 4.87 3.61
N GLN A 141 -2.05 5.48 2.55
CA GLN A 141 -2.59 4.73 1.41
C GLN A 141 -1.52 3.89 0.70
N VAL A 142 -0.33 4.45 0.46
CA VAL A 142 0.80 3.73 -0.14
C VAL A 142 1.21 2.55 0.75
N GLU A 143 1.30 2.75 2.06
CA GLU A 143 1.66 1.68 2.99
C GLU A 143 0.62 0.55 2.99
N GLN A 144 -0.68 0.88 2.99
CA GLN A 144 -1.76 -0.09 2.88
C GLN A 144 -1.71 -0.86 1.55
N ALA A 145 -1.50 -0.17 0.43
CA ALA A 145 -1.36 -0.78 -0.88
C ALA A 145 -0.16 -1.75 -0.93
N CYS A 146 0.97 -1.37 -0.33
CA CYS A 146 2.13 -2.25 -0.19
C CYS A 146 1.79 -3.53 0.61
N ARG A 147 1.13 -3.41 1.76
CA ARG A 147 0.70 -4.57 2.56
C ARG A 147 -0.24 -5.49 1.78
N GLN A 148 -1.21 -4.93 1.06
CA GLN A 148 -2.13 -5.70 0.24
C GLN A 148 -1.41 -6.41 -0.91
N ARG A 149 -0.50 -5.72 -1.60
CA ARG A 149 0.34 -6.31 -2.65
C ARG A 149 1.17 -7.47 -2.10
N ASP A 150 1.81 -7.30 -0.95
CA ASP A 150 2.69 -8.32 -0.38
C ASP A 150 1.91 -9.54 0.08
N LYS A 151 0.70 -9.35 0.61
CA LYS A 151 -0.24 -10.45 0.88
C LYS A 151 -0.61 -11.20 -0.40
N MET A 152 -1.02 -10.49 -1.45
CA MET A 152 -1.41 -11.13 -2.73
C MET A 152 -0.25 -11.88 -3.38
N LYS A 153 0.99 -11.37 -3.24
CA LYS A 153 2.19 -12.09 -3.69
C LYS A 153 2.40 -13.39 -2.91
N ALA A 154 2.30 -13.35 -1.58
CA ALA A 154 2.44 -14.56 -0.76
C ALA A 154 1.33 -15.59 -1.07
N ASP A 155 0.09 -15.13 -1.25
CA ASP A 155 -1.03 -16.00 -1.63
C ASP A 155 -0.80 -16.64 -3.01
N LEU A 156 -0.25 -15.89 -3.97
CA LEU A 156 0.11 -16.38 -5.31
C LEU A 156 1.23 -17.43 -5.24
N GLU A 157 2.31 -17.16 -4.50
CA GLU A 157 3.43 -18.09 -4.32
C GLU A 157 2.95 -19.41 -3.68
N GLN A 158 2.04 -19.33 -2.70
CA GLN A 158 1.45 -20.51 -2.08
C GLN A 158 0.60 -21.32 -3.08
N ALA A 159 -0.18 -20.64 -3.91
CA ALA A 159 -0.99 -21.29 -4.94
C ALA A 159 -0.12 -21.95 -6.02
N GLU A 160 0.96 -21.30 -6.44
CA GLU A 160 1.93 -21.85 -7.38
C GLU A 160 2.61 -23.10 -6.81
N GLN A 161 3.04 -23.06 -5.55
CA GLN A 161 3.64 -24.21 -4.87
C GLN A 161 2.67 -25.40 -4.79
N ARG A 162 1.38 -25.14 -4.49
CA ARG A 162 0.35 -26.19 -4.49
C ARG A 162 0.12 -26.76 -5.89
N ASN A 163 0.11 -25.92 -6.93
CA ASN A 163 -0.04 -26.39 -8.31
C ASN A 163 1.12 -27.29 -8.72
N LEU A 164 2.36 -26.93 -8.38
CA LEU A 164 3.54 -27.76 -8.65
C LEU A 164 3.45 -29.12 -7.95
N GLN A 165 2.99 -29.16 -6.70
CA GLN A 165 2.75 -30.40 -5.97
C GLN A 165 1.72 -31.29 -6.67
N LEU A 166 0.58 -30.72 -7.06
CA LEU A 166 -0.48 -31.47 -7.75
C LEU A 166 -0.01 -32.02 -9.11
N VAL A 167 0.78 -31.25 -9.86
CA VAL A 167 1.38 -31.73 -11.12
C VAL A 167 2.29 -32.93 -10.84
N GLY A 168 3.14 -32.85 -9.81
CA GLY A 168 3.99 -33.96 -9.40
C GLY A 168 3.20 -35.21 -9.00
N GLU A 169 2.14 -35.05 -8.20
CA GLU A 169 1.26 -36.17 -7.80
C GLU A 169 0.58 -36.85 -9.01
N VAL A 170 0.16 -36.05 -10.00
CA VAL A 170 -0.41 -36.56 -11.25
C VAL A 170 0.64 -37.36 -12.02
N ASP A 171 1.86 -36.83 -12.17
CA ASP A 171 2.96 -37.51 -12.86
C ASP A 171 3.35 -38.83 -12.17
N GLU A 172 3.44 -38.84 -10.84
CA GLU A 172 3.72 -40.04 -10.04
C GLU A 172 2.64 -41.11 -10.22
N ARG A 173 1.36 -40.70 -10.18
CA ARG A 173 0.24 -41.63 -10.41
C ARG A 173 0.26 -42.19 -11.83
N HIS A 174 0.57 -41.35 -12.82
CA HIS A 174 0.72 -41.77 -14.21
C HIS A 174 1.85 -42.81 -14.36
N ALA A 175 3.03 -42.56 -13.79
CA ALA A 175 4.14 -43.51 -13.81
C ALA A 175 3.81 -44.85 -13.13
N CYS A 176 3.11 -44.82 -11.99
CA CYS A 176 2.65 -46.03 -11.31
C CYS A 176 1.64 -46.81 -12.14
N MET A 177 0.73 -46.12 -12.83
CA MET A 177 -0.26 -46.75 -13.70
C MET A 177 0.40 -47.38 -14.93
N GLU A 178 1.35 -46.69 -15.56
CA GLU A 178 2.09 -47.20 -16.72
C GLU A 178 2.92 -48.43 -16.39
N THR A 179 3.62 -48.43 -15.26
CA THR A 179 4.39 -49.59 -14.79
C THR A 179 3.51 -50.80 -14.51
N LEU A 180 2.37 -50.61 -13.81
CA LEU A 180 1.38 -51.67 -13.60
C LEU A 180 0.81 -52.19 -14.92
N ASN A 181 0.48 -51.30 -15.84
CA ASN A 181 -0.03 -51.68 -17.15
C ASN A 181 1.00 -52.50 -17.95
N HIS A 182 2.25 -52.03 -18.05
CA HIS A 182 3.33 -52.77 -18.68
C HIS A 182 3.53 -54.16 -18.07
N SER A 183 3.44 -54.28 -16.74
CA SER A 183 3.55 -55.59 -16.07
C SER A 183 2.42 -56.56 -16.41
N ARG A 184 1.22 -56.04 -16.73
CA ARG A 184 0.05 -56.85 -17.12
C ARG A 184 0.05 -57.22 -18.60
N ILE A 185 0.54 -56.33 -19.47
CA ILE A 185 0.55 -56.55 -20.92
C ILE A 185 1.77 -57.35 -21.36
N ARG A 186 2.87 -57.37 -20.60
CA ARG A 186 4.03 -58.21 -20.94
C ARG A 186 3.59 -59.68 -20.85
N PRO A 187 3.48 -60.41 -21.96
CA PRO A 187 3.14 -61.82 -21.90
C PRO A 187 4.22 -62.49 -21.07
N SER A 188 3.82 -63.36 -20.16
CA SER A 188 4.74 -64.36 -19.62
C SER A 188 5.26 -65.16 -20.81
N THR A 189 6.40 -64.75 -21.39
CA THR A 189 7.24 -65.58 -22.23
C THR A 189 7.83 -66.66 -21.33
N HIS A 190 6.95 -67.55 -20.87
CA HIS A 190 7.22 -68.79 -20.19
C HIS A 190 6.24 -69.78 -20.80
N SER A 191 6.60 -70.30 -21.97
CA SER A 191 6.32 -71.67 -22.36
C SER A 191 7.02 -71.99 -23.68
N ASN A 192 7.84 -73.03 -23.61
CA ASN A 192 8.14 -73.98 -24.69
C ASN A 192 9.12 -73.55 -25.78
N SER A 193 10.41 -73.56 -25.45
CA SER A 193 11.40 -74.03 -26.42
C SER A 193 11.26 -75.56 -26.55
N PRO A 194 10.98 -76.13 -27.73
CA PRO A 194 11.07 -77.57 -27.92
C PRO A 194 12.55 -77.98 -27.79
N VAL A 195 12.83 -78.94 -26.92
CA VAL A 195 14.09 -79.69 -26.92
C VAL A 195 14.15 -80.43 -28.25
N ILE A 196 14.94 -79.93 -29.18
CA ILE A 196 15.30 -80.66 -30.40
C ILE A 196 16.39 -81.65 -29.97
N ASP A 197 16.01 -82.93 -29.83
CA ASP A 197 16.96 -84.04 -29.75
C ASP A 197 17.78 -84.08 -31.04
N PRO A 198 19.11 -83.86 -31.00
CA PRO A 198 19.93 -83.98 -32.19
C PRO A 198 20.38 -85.45 -32.32
N GLN A 199 19.91 -86.11 -33.39
CA GLN A 199 20.48 -87.34 -33.97
C GLN A 199 20.21 -88.63 -33.13
N LEU A 200 19.53 -89.70 -33.56
CA LEU A 200 19.18 -90.21 -34.90
C LEU A 200 20.21 -89.90 -35.98
N THR A 201 21.47 -90.26 -35.69
CA THR A 201 22.46 -90.62 -36.71
C THR A 201 23.39 -91.67 -36.12
N CYS A 202 23.59 -92.74 -36.88
CA CYS A 202 24.51 -93.88 -36.74
C CYS A 202 23.99 -95.18 -36.08
N ILE A 203 23.67 -96.09 -37.01
CA ILE A 203 23.70 -97.57 -37.04
C ILE A 203 22.43 -98.28 -36.62
#